data_AF-A0A9P7C091-F1
#
_entry.id   AF-A0A9P7C091-F1
#
_cell.length_a   1.000
_cell.length_b   1.000
_cell.length_c   1.000
_cell.angle_alpha   90.00
_cell.angle_beta   90.00
_cell.angle_gamma   90.00
#
_symmetry.space_group_name_H-M   'P 1'
#
loop_
_entity.id
_entity.type
_entity.pdbx_description
1 polymer ?
#
loop_
_entity_poly.entity_id
_entity_poly.type
_entity_poly.pdbx_seq_one_letter_code
_entity_poly.pdbx_strand_id
1 'polypeptide(L)'
;MPRLSFILTAAMLSAFGLIASDVYLPAMPSMATEFGIADWQMPQTISFYLLALAIAQLAYGPLSDRNGRKPVLLAGIALYIVGSQSARPRALSLAVR
;
A
#
# COMPACT_ATOMS: atom_id res chain seq x y z
N MET A 1 28.10 -0.57 -7.54
CA MET A 1 27.47 -1.76 -6.93
C MET A 1 26.44 -1.30 -5.91
N PRO A 2 25.16 -1.68 -6.02
CA PRO A 2 24.19 -1.39 -4.97
C PRO A 2 24.69 -1.97 -3.65
N ARG A 3 24.76 -1.14 -2.60
CA ARG A 3 25.20 -1.60 -1.27
C ARG A 3 24.19 -2.64 -0.78
N LEU A 4 24.67 -3.73 -0.16
CA LEU A 4 23.81 -4.81 0.38
C LEU A 4 22.66 -4.27 1.23
N SER A 5 22.92 -3.21 2.00
CA SER A 5 21.92 -2.49 2.79
C SER A 5 20.74 -1.99 1.96
N PHE A 6 20.95 -1.45 0.76
CA PHE A 6 19.88 -0.96 -0.11
C PHE A 6 18.99 -2.11 -0.62
N ILE A 7 19.61 -3.25 -0.97
CA ILE A 7 18.89 -4.43 -1.44
C ILE A 7 18.02 -4.99 -0.31
N LEU A 8 18.57 -5.08 0.90
CA LEU A 8 17.83 -5.54 2.09
C LEU A 8 16.65 -4.63 2.41
N THR A 9 16.83 -3.31 2.41
CA THR A 9 15.73 -2.37 2.68
C THR A 9 14.61 -2.47 1.65
N ALA A 10 14.95 -2.54 0.35
CA ALA A 10 13.95 -2.70 -0.69
C ALA A 10 13.24 -4.06 -0.60
N ALA A 11 13.95 -5.14 -0.31
CA ALA A 11 13.37 -6.47 -0.14
C ALA A 11 12.42 -6.54 1.06
N MET A 12 12.81 -5.98 2.20
CA MET A 12 11.94 -5.91 3.39
C MET A 12 10.68 -5.09 3.11
N LEU A 13 10.81 -3.95 2.42
CA LEU A 13 9.67 -3.10 2.09
C LEU A 13 8.68 -3.82 1.14
N SER A 14 9.18 -4.55 0.14
CA SER A 14 8.34 -5.34 -0.76
C SER A 14 7.68 -6.52 -0.04
N ALA A 15 8.39 -7.18 0.87
CA ALA A 15 7.85 -8.31 1.64
C ALA A 15 6.65 -7.88 2.51
N PHE A 16 6.69 -6.68 3.09
CA PHE A 16 5.56 -6.13 3.84
C PHE A 16 4.27 -6.03 3.01
N GLY A 17 4.37 -5.57 1.75
CA GLY A 17 3.21 -5.48 0.85
C GLY A 17 2.61 -6.84 0.51
N LEU A 18 3.45 -7.85 0.30
CA LEU A 18 3.02 -9.22 0.03
C LEU A 18 2.30 -9.83 1.24
N ILE A 19 2.92 -9.73 2.42
CA ILE A 19 2.34 -10.24 3.68
C ILE A 19 0.99 -9.56 3.98
N ALA A 20 0.90 -8.24 3.78
CA ALA A 20 -0.35 -7.52 3.99
C ALA A 20 -1.48 -8.03 3.08
N SER A 21 -1.17 -8.36 1.83
CA SER A 21 -2.15 -8.87 0.87
C SER A 21 -2.62 -10.30 1.23
N ASP A 22 -1.70 -11.14 1.70
CA ASP A 22 -2.00 -12.53 2.08
C ASP A 22 -2.84 -12.62 3.37
N VAL A 23 -2.59 -11.72 4.33
CA VAL A 23 -3.39 -11.63 5.57
C VAL A 23 -4.77 -11.01 5.31
N TYR A 24 -4.90 -10.19 4.28
CA TYR A 24 -6.13 -9.45 3.99
C TYR A 24 -7.31 -10.37 3.64
N LEU A 25 -7.11 -11.29 2.67
CA LEU A 25 -8.14 -12.22 2.17
C LEU A 25 -8.88 -12.99 3.27
N PRO A 26 -8.20 -13.70 4.20
CA PRO A 26 -8.87 -14.43 5.28
C PRO A 26 -9.49 -13.49 6.34
N ALA A 27 -9.02 -12.25 6.45
CA ALA A 27 -9.55 -11.27 7.40
C ALA A 27 -10.78 -10.51 6.87
N MET A 28 -11.04 -10.52 5.56
CA MET A 28 -12.16 -9.78 4.95
C MET A 28 -13.53 -10.09 5.59
N PRO A 29 -13.91 -11.35 5.88
CA PRO A 29 -15.20 -11.65 6.49
C PRO A 29 -15.36 -11.01 7.88
N SER A 30 -14.30 -11.03 8.70
CA SER A 30 -14.30 -10.40 10.03
C SER A 30 -14.44 -8.89 9.92
N MET A 31 -13.68 -8.26 9.01
CA MET A 31 -13.77 -6.83 8.77
C MET A 31 -15.15 -6.41 8.24
N ALA A 32 -15.79 -7.22 7.39
CA ALA A 32 -17.15 -6.93 6.89
C ALA A 32 -18.17 -6.84 8.05
N THR A 33 -18.07 -7.77 9.01
CA THR A 33 -18.92 -7.77 10.20
C THR A 33 -18.65 -6.59 11.14
N GLU A 34 -17.39 -6.21 11.32
CA GLU A 34 -16.99 -5.11 12.21
C GLU A 34 -17.38 -3.73 11.65
N PHE A 35 -17.27 -3.56 10.33
CA PHE A 35 -17.65 -2.31 9.65
C PHE A 35 -19.13 -2.25 9.21
N GLY A 36 -19.90 -3.33 9.41
CA GLY A 36 -21.33 -3.38 9.08
C GLY A 36 -21.64 -3.19 7.58
N ILE A 37 -20.70 -3.55 6.71
CA ILE A 37 -20.77 -3.37 5.26
C ILE A 37 -21.27 -4.64 4.58
N ALA A 38 -21.96 -4.47 3.45
CA ALA A 38 -22.55 -5.59 2.72
C ALA A 38 -21.46 -6.46 2.05
N ASP A 39 -21.69 -7.76 1.95
CA ASP A 39 -20.72 -8.76 1.44
C ASP A 39 -20.12 -8.43 0.07
N TRP A 40 -20.86 -7.70 -0.77
CA TRP A 40 -20.41 -7.29 -2.10
C TRP A 40 -19.43 -6.11 -2.09
N GLN A 41 -19.38 -5.32 -1.01
CA GLN A 41 -18.52 -4.15 -0.91
C GLN A 41 -17.08 -4.53 -0.58
N MET A 42 -16.91 -5.63 0.17
CA MET A 42 -15.59 -6.05 0.61
C MET A 42 -14.65 -6.38 -0.57
N PRO A 43 -15.02 -7.24 -1.53
CA PRO A 43 -14.19 -7.54 -2.70
C PRO A 43 -13.86 -6.33 -3.60
N GLN A 44 -14.60 -5.22 -3.50
CA GLN A 44 -14.30 -4.02 -4.30
C GLN A 44 -12.98 -3.37 -3.88
N THR A 45 -12.62 -3.46 -2.60
CA THR A 45 -11.37 -2.91 -2.05
C THR A 45 -10.13 -3.55 -2.69
N ILE A 46 -10.12 -4.89 -2.86
CA ILE A 46 -9.02 -5.60 -3.51
C ILE A 46 -8.96 -5.23 -5.00
N SER A 47 -10.12 -5.03 -5.63
CA SER A 47 -10.20 -4.62 -7.04
C SER A 47 -9.59 -3.23 -7.24
N PHE A 48 -9.92 -2.27 -6.38
CA PHE A 48 -9.31 -0.93 -6.40
C PHE A 48 -7.81 -0.97 -6.06
N TYR A 49 -7.40 -1.80 -5.11
CA TYR A 49 -5.98 -2.01 -4.79
C TYR A 49 -5.20 -2.54 -6.00
N LEU A 50 -5.70 -3.59 -6.65
CA LEU A 50 -5.06 -4.17 -7.84
C LEU A 50 -5.05 -3.21 -9.02
N LEU A 51 -6.11 -2.42 -9.22
CA LEU A 51 -6.17 -1.39 -10.25
C LEU A 51 -5.11 -0.31 -10.01
N ALA A 52 -5.02 0.21 -8.78
CA ALA A 52 -4.01 1.18 -8.40
C ALA A 52 -2.60 0.61 -8.57
N LEU A 53 -2.39 -0.66 -8.19
CA LEU A 53 -1.13 -1.37 -8.38
C LEU A 53 -0.77 -1.50 -9.87
N ALA A 54 -1.72 -1.86 -10.73
CA ALA A 54 -1.50 -1.97 -12.17
C ALA A 54 -1.06 -0.64 -12.80
N ILE A 55 -1.77 0.45 -12.44
CA ILE A 55 -1.41 1.80 -12.89
C ILE A 55 -0.02 2.20 -12.38
N ALA A 56 0.25 1.94 -11.09
CA ALA A 56 1.54 2.24 -10.49
C ALA A 56 2.68 1.47 -11.17
N GLN A 57 2.48 0.19 -11.50
CA GLN A 57 3.50 -0.67 -12.11
C GLN A 57 3.93 -0.17 -13.50
N LEU A 58 2.97 0.35 -14.29
CA LEU A 58 3.24 0.95 -15.61
C LEU A 58 4.15 2.18 -15.51
N ALA A 59 3.98 3.01 -14.48
CA ALA A 59 4.83 4.17 -14.24
C ALA A 59 6.17 3.77 -13.58
N TYR A 60 6.14 2.83 -12.65
CA TYR A 60 7.28 2.47 -11.81
C TYR A 60 8.41 1.79 -12.60
N GLY A 61 8.08 0.95 -13.59
CA GLY A 61 9.08 0.26 -14.42
C GLY A 61 10.00 1.23 -15.18
N PRO A 62 9.47 2.03 -16.12
CA PRO A 62 10.26 2.98 -16.90
C PRO A 62 10.99 4.02 -16.04
N LEU A 63 10.34 4.47 -14.96
CA LEU A 63 10.91 5.48 -14.06
C LEU A 63 12.08 4.91 -13.23
N SER A 64 11.97 3.66 -12.76
CA SER A 64 13.03 2.95 -12.04
C SER A 64 14.27 2.74 -12.91
N ASP A 65 14.06 2.40 -14.19
CA ASP A 65 15.15 2.10 -15.11
C ASP A 65 15.84 3.37 -15.63
N ARG A 66 15.10 4.47 -15.81
CA ARG A 66 15.64 5.72 -16.36
C ARG A 66 16.25 6.66 -15.31
N ASN A 67 15.68 6.75 -14.12
CA ASN A 67 16.12 7.68 -13.07
C ASN A 67 17.02 7.00 -12.00
N GLY A 68 17.17 5.69 -12.08
CA GLY A 68 17.88 4.88 -11.09
C GLY A 68 17.01 4.52 -9.89
N ARG A 69 17.32 3.36 -9.28
CA ARG A 69 16.46 2.73 -8.25
C ARG A 69 16.28 3.53 -6.96
N LYS A 70 17.27 4.35 -6.58
CA LYS A 70 17.27 5.09 -5.30
C LYS A 70 16.28 6.26 -5.24
N PRO A 71 16.24 7.20 -6.22
CA PRO A 71 15.25 8.28 -6.21
C PRO A 71 13.81 7.77 -6.31
N VAL A 72 13.57 6.68 -7.05
CA VAL A 72 12.24 6.08 -7.17
C VAL A 72 11.75 5.48 -5.85
N LEU A 73 12.64 4.79 -5.10
CA LEU A 73 12.32 4.30 -3.76
C LEU A 73 11.93 5.44 -2.81
N LEU A 74 12.70 6.52 -2.80
CA LEU A 74 12.44 7.69 -1.96
C LEU A 74 11.11 8.38 -2.33
N ALA A 75 10.80 8.48 -3.62
CA ALA A 75 9.52 8.99 -4.10
C ALA A 75 8.34 8.13 -3.62
N GLY A 76 8.48 6.80 -3.66
CA GLY A 76 7.48 5.87 -3.13
C GLY A 76 7.24 6.04 -1.61
N ILE A 77 8.32 6.19 -0.84
CA ILE A 77 8.23 6.46 0.61
C ILE A 77 7.54 7.80 0.87
N ALA A 78 7.88 8.85 0.12
CA ALA A 78 7.23 10.16 0.26
C ALA A 78 5.73 10.09 -0.08
N LEU A 79 5.37 9.38 -1.16
CA LEU A 79 3.98 9.15 -1.54
C LEU A 79 3.21 8.40 -0.45
N TYR A 80 3.81 7.38 0.17
CA TYR A 80 3.22 6.64 1.28
C TYR A 80 2.92 7.54 2.48
N ILE A 81 3.88 8.41 2.86
CA ILE A 81 3.70 9.35 3.98
C ILE A 81 2.54 10.31 3.69
N VAL A 82 2.49 10.89 2.49
CA VAL A 82 1.42 11.82 2.09
C VAL A 82 0.07 11.10 2.05
N GLY A 83 0.01 9.91 1.47
CA GLY A 83 -1.20 9.09 1.42
C GLY A 83 -1.71 8.72 2.82
N SER A 84 -0.82 8.32 3.73
CA SER A 84 -1.17 7.99 5.12
C SER A 84 -1.84 9.17 5.85
N GLN A 85 -1.34 10.40 5.63
CA GLN A 85 -1.98 11.59 6.20
C GLN A 85 -3.37 11.87 5.62
N SER A 86 -3.61 11.54 4.36
CA SER A 86 -4.92 11.70 3.72
C SER A 86 -5.96 10.69 4.21
N ALA A 87 -5.52 9.48 4.59
CA ALA A 87 -6.37 8.39 5.08
C ALA A 87 -6.81 8.58 6.55
N ARG A 88 -6.50 9.72 7.18
CA ARG A 88 -6.84 10.00 8.57
C ARG A 88 -8.36 9.88 8.78
N PRO A 89 -8.85 8.90 9.56
CA PRO A 89 -10.28 8.72 9.77
C PRO A 89 -10.80 9.92 10.56
N ARG A 90 -11.71 10.71 9.98
CA ARG A 90 -12.37 11.83 10.68
C ARG A 90 -13.04 11.39 11.99
N ALA A 91 -13.37 10.11 12.15
CA ALA A 91 -13.98 9.53 13.35
C ALA A 91 -13.11 9.66 14.63
N LEU A 92 -11.78 9.62 14.52
CA LEU A 92 -10.89 9.75 15.69
C LEU A 92 -10.79 11.20 16.21
N SER A 93 -11.24 12.20 15.45
CA SER A 93 -11.23 13.60 15.89
C SER A 93 -12.39 13.96 16.84
N LEU A 94 -13.45 13.14 16.87
CA LEU A 94 -14.61 13.31 17.75
C LEU A 94 -14.52 12.48 19.04
N ALA A 95 -13.63 11.49 19.10
CA ALA A 95 -13.40 10.69 20.31
C ALA A 95 -12.37 11.29 21.28
N VAL A 96 -11.67 12.37 20.86
CA VAL A 96 -10.67 13.11 21.65
C VAL A 96 -11.18 14.52 22.01
N ARG A 97 -12.47 14.80 21.77
CA ARG A 97 -13.20 15.97 22.29
C ARG A 97 -14.34 15.48 23.17
#